data_AF-C7MR42-F1
#
_entry.id   AF-C7MR42-F1
#
_cell.length_a   1.000
_cell.length_b   1.000
_cell.length_c   1.000
_cell.angle_alpha   90.00
_cell.angle_beta   90.00
_cell.angle_gamma   90.00
#
_symmetry.space_group_name_H-M   'P 1'
#
loop_
_entity.id
_entity.type
_entity.pdbx_description
1 polymer ?
#
loop_
_entity_poly.entity_id
_entity_poly.type
_entity_poly.pdbx_seq_one_letter_code
_entity_poly.pdbx_strand_id
1 'polypeptide(L)'
;MSLEQLRHLLAGTLDALSTARSHNVRARELLDDYRRVVTEVQAQAQPWLPRELDSAVEQIEANDARLDTVYGLLTSYDSRL
;
A
#
# COMPACT_ATOMS: atom_id res chain seq x y z
N MET A 1 -6.02 -7.30 31.04
CA MET A 1 -4.93 -6.89 30.13
C MET A 1 -4.01 -5.94 30.85
N SER A 2 -2.70 -6.16 30.80
CA SER A 2 -1.72 -5.21 31.35
C SER A 2 -1.35 -4.14 30.32
N LEU A 3 -0.83 -2.99 30.78
CA LEU A 3 -0.30 -1.91 29.93
C LEU A 3 0.80 -2.43 28.99
N GLU A 4 1.64 -3.34 29.49
CA GLU A 4 2.75 -3.94 28.75
C GLU A 4 2.26 -4.86 27.63
N GLN A 5 1.19 -5.63 27.86
CA GLN A 5 0.51 -6.39 26.80
C GLN A 5 -0.09 -5.48 25.72
N LEU A 6 -0.67 -4.34 26.12
CA LEU A 6 -1.24 -3.38 25.17
C LEU A 6 -0.15 -2.76 24.29
N ARG A 7 0.98 -2.34 24.88
CA ARG A 7 2.14 -1.82 24.13
C ARG A 7 2.72 -2.86 23.18
N HIS A 8 2.81 -4.11 23.61
CA HIS A 8 3.29 -5.20 22.75
C HIS A 8 2.37 -5.45 21.55
N LEU A 9 1.05 -5.48 21.75
CA LEU A 9 0.07 -5.62 20.68
C LEU A 9 0.08 -4.42 19.72
N LEU A 10 0.24 -3.21 20.24
CA LEU A 10 0.33 -1.99 19.44
C LEU A 10 1.59 -2.00 18.55
N ALA A 11 2.74 -2.37 19.12
CA ALA A 11 3.98 -2.52 18.37
C ALA A 11 3.86 -3.55 17.25
N GLY A 12 3.26 -4.71 17.52
CA GLY A 12 2.99 -5.73 16.49
C GLY A 12 2.04 -5.25 15.39
N THR A 13 1.05 -4.42 15.74
CA THR A 13 0.12 -3.84 14.76
C THR A 13 0.81 -2.81 13.87
N LEU A 14 1.68 -1.98 14.43
CA LEU A 14 2.49 -1.00 13.68
C LEU A 14 3.48 -1.68 12.73
N ASP A 15 4.09 -2.79 13.15
CA ASP A 15 5.00 -3.59 12.31
C ASP A 15 4.27 -4.24 11.12
N ALA A 16 3.09 -4.83 11.37
CA ALA A 16 2.24 -5.37 10.32
C ALA A 16 1.79 -4.29 9.32
N LEU A 17 1.51 -3.07 9.81
CA LEU A 17 1.14 -1.93 8.98
C LEU A 17 2.31 -1.45 8.09
N SER A 18 3.52 -1.41 8.64
CA SER A 18 4.75 -1.11 7.87
C SER A 18 5.00 -2.15 6.77
N THR A 19 4.78 -3.43 7.10
CA THR A 19 4.89 -4.54 6.14
C THR A 19 3.85 -4.39 5.02
N ALA A 20 2.59 -4.12 5.35
CA ALA A 20 1.53 -3.90 4.37
C ALA A 20 1.83 -2.72 3.44
N ARG A 21 2.36 -1.61 3.98
CA ARG A 21 2.83 -0.45 3.19
C ARG A 21 3.94 -0.85 2.21
N SER A 22 4.92 -1.63 2.67
CA SER A 22 6.02 -2.10 1.84
C SER A 22 5.53 -2.99 0.68
N HIS A 23 4.55 -3.87 0.94
CA HIS A 23 3.90 -4.65 -0.11
C HIS A 23 3.14 -3.77 -1.11
N ASN A 24 2.47 -2.72 -0.64
CA ASN A 24 1.71 -1.83 -1.51
C ASN A 24 2.64 -1.01 -2.44
N VAL A 25 3.74 -0.49 -1.89
CA VAL A 25 4.81 0.15 -2.69
C VAL A 25 5.33 -0.81 -3.75
N ARG A 26 5.62 -2.05 -3.37
CA ARG A 26 6.14 -3.06 -4.31
C ARG A 26 5.11 -3.42 -5.38
N ALA A 27 3.84 -3.50 -5.04
CA ALA A 27 2.76 -3.75 -6.01
C ALA A 27 2.65 -2.61 -7.02
N ARG A 28 2.78 -1.35 -6.56
CA ARG A 28 2.79 -0.18 -7.44
C ARG A 28 3.96 -0.20 -8.41
N GLU A 29 5.17 -0.49 -7.93
CA GLU A 29 6.36 -0.63 -8.77
C GLU A 29 6.15 -1.69 -9.87
N LEU A 30 5.59 -2.84 -9.51
CA LEU A 30 5.32 -3.91 -10.49
C LEU A 30 4.28 -3.51 -11.54
N LEU A 31 3.26 -2.73 -11.17
CA LEU A 31 2.27 -2.22 -12.11
C LEU A 31 2.85 -1.14 -13.03
N ASP A 32 3.70 -0.27 -12.50
CA ASP A 32 4.42 0.74 -13.29
C ASP A 32 5.38 0.08 -14.28
N ASP A 33 6.13 -0.94 -13.84
CA ASP A 33 7.00 -1.74 -14.70
C ASP A 33 6.19 -2.47 -15.78
N TYR A 34 5.05 -3.08 -15.42
CA TYR A 34 4.16 -3.71 -16.38
C TYR A 34 3.62 -2.70 -17.41
N ARG A 35 3.16 -1.54 -16.95
CA ARG A 35 2.68 -0.45 -17.81
C ARG A 35 3.78 0.01 -18.77
N ARG A 36 5.02 0.13 -18.28
CA ARG A 36 6.18 0.51 -19.10
C ARG A 36 6.46 -0.54 -20.18
N VAL A 37 6.57 -1.81 -19.82
CA VAL A 37 6.84 -2.90 -20.75
C VAL A 37 5.74 -3.01 -21.80
N VAL A 38 4.47 -2.96 -21.38
CA VAL A 38 3.33 -3.00 -22.31
C VAL A 38 3.37 -1.81 -23.24
N THR A 39 3.64 -0.60 -22.74
CA THR A 39 3.71 0.61 -23.58
C THR A 39 4.91 0.57 -24.53
N GLU A 40 6.07 0.07 -24.11
CA GLU A 40 7.26 -0.10 -24.97
C GLU A 40 7.04 -1.16 -26.06
N VAL A 41 6.39 -2.27 -25.73
CA VAL A 41 6.01 -3.32 -26.69
C VAL A 41 4.90 -2.81 -27.63
N GLN A 42 3.92 -2.06 -27.12
CA GLN A 42 2.81 -1.50 -27.90
C GLN A 42 3.15 -0.22 -28.66
N ALA A 43 4.26 0.46 -28.35
CA ALA A 43 4.82 1.46 -29.25
C ALA A 43 5.16 0.86 -30.63
N GLN A 44 5.28 -0.48 -30.72
CA GLN A 44 5.42 -1.22 -31.97
C GLN A 44 4.08 -1.75 -32.53
N ALA A 45 2.99 -1.77 -31.75
CA ALA A 45 1.66 -2.23 -32.16
C ALA A 45 0.55 -1.59 -31.31
N GLN A 46 -0.38 -0.90 -32.00
CA GLN A 46 -1.57 -0.16 -31.51
C GLN A 46 -1.96 -0.37 -30.02
N PRO A 47 -1.96 0.70 -29.18
CA PRO A 47 -1.99 0.55 -27.74
C PRO A 47 -3.38 0.19 -27.20
N TRP A 48 -3.47 -0.94 -26.52
CA TRP A 48 -4.61 -1.34 -25.69
C TRP A 48 -4.07 -1.71 -24.31
N LEU A 49 -4.34 -0.85 -23.32
CA LEU A 49 -4.14 -1.15 -21.92
C LEU A 49 -5.45 -1.74 -21.35
N PRO A 50 -5.40 -2.85 -20.59
CA PRO A 50 -6.58 -3.40 -19.92
C PRO A 50 -7.14 -2.40 -18.90
N ARG A 51 -8.46 -2.22 -18.83
CA ARG A 51 -9.11 -1.30 -17.86
C ARG A 51 -8.91 -1.76 -16.42
N GLU A 52 -8.63 -3.04 -16.24
CA GLU A 52 -8.29 -3.69 -14.98
C GLU A 52 -7.00 -3.10 -14.39
N LEU A 53 -6.08 -2.60 -15.22
CA LEU A 53 -4.85 -1.97 -14.75
C LEU A 53 -5.14 -0.63 -14.07
N ASP A 54 -5.98 0.21 -14.68
CA ASP A 54 -6.38 1.49 -14.09
C ASP A 54 -7.13 1.27 -12.77
N SER A 55 -8.04 0.28 -12.73
CA SER A 55 -8.73 -0.10 -11.50
C SER A 55 -7.79 -0.61 -10.41
N ALA A 56 -6.72 -1.33 -10.78
CA ALA A 56 -5.73 -1.82 -9.81
C ALA A 56 -4.90 -0.67 -9.22
N VAL A 57 -4.54 0.32 -10.02
CA VAL A 57 -3.83 1.53 -9.57
C VAL A 57 -4.70 2.34 -8.61
N GLU A 58 -5.96 2.61 -8.98
CA GLU A 58 -6.90 3.33 -8.11
C GLU A 58 -7.10 2.61 -6.76
N GLN A 59 -7.16 1.28 -6.78
CA GLN A 59 -7.34 0.49 -5.57
C GLN A 59 -6.09 0.52 -4.67
N ILE A 60 -4.90 0.57 -5.25
CA ILE A 60 -3.64 0.73 -4.52
C ILE A 60 -3.57 2.11 -3.85
N GLU A 61 -3.95 3.17 -4.56
CA GLU A 61 -4.00 4.53 -4.01
C GLU A 61 -5.00 4.63 -2.85
N ALA A 62 -6.18 4.04 -2.99
CA ALA A 62 -7.18 3.98 -1.94
C ALA A 62 -6.69 3.20 -0.70
N ASN A 63 -5.93 2.12 -0.93
CA ASN A 63 -5.33 1.35 0.15
C ASN A 63 -4.21 2.14 0.86
N ASP A 64 -3.36 2.85 0.13
CA ASP A 64 -2.31 3.70 0.72
C ASP A 64 -2.92 4.79 1.62
N ALA A 65 -3.95 5.49 1.14
CA ALA A 65 -4.65 6.51 1.93
C ALA A 65 -5.26 5.95 3.23
N ARG A 66 -5.80 4.72 3.17
CA ARG A 66 -6.32 4.01 4.35
C ARG A 66 -5.21 3.64 5.32
N LEU A 67 -4.10 3.10 4.83
CA LEU A 67 -2.96 2.72 5.67
C LEU A 67 -2.33 3.94 6.36
N ASP A 68 -2.19 5.06 5.65
CA ASP A 68 -1.69 6.32 6.23
C ASP A 68 -2.63 6.86 7.31
N THR A 69 -3.96 6.78 7.09
CA THR A 69 -4.96 7.17 8.10
C THR A 69 -4.86 6.30 9.35
N VAL A 70 -4.80 4.97 9.19
CA VAL A 70 -4.68 4.03 10.30
C VAL A 70 -3.37 4.25 11.06
N TYR A 71 -2.27 4.48 10.35
CA TYR A 71 -0.98 4.79 10.95
C TYR A 71 -1.07 6.05 11.82
N GLY A 72 -1.63 7.14 11.30
CA GLY A 72 -1.81 8.38 12.06
C GLY A 72 -2.67 8.21 13.32
N LEU A 73 -3.75 7.43 13.25
CA LEU A 73 -4.60 7.12 14.40
C LEU A 73 -3.84 6.32 15.47
N LEU A 74 -3.08 5.30 15.07
CA LEU A 74 -2.32 4.45 15.99
C LEU A 74 -1.16 5.22 16.63
N THR A 75 -0.45 6.06 15.88
CA THR A 75 0.60 6.93 16.43
C THR A 75 0.03 7.96 17.41
N SER A 76 -1.15 8.53 17.11
CA SER A 76 -1.83 9.42 18.04
C SER A 76 -2.26 8.69 19.32
N TYR A 77 -2.67 7.44 19.23
CA TYR A 77 -3.02 6.62 20.39
C TYR A 77 -1.78 6.30 21.24
N ASP A 78 -0.67 5.89 20.61
CA ASP A 78 0.61 5.63 21.28
C ASP A 78 1.13 6.84 22.05
N SER A 79 1.05 8.04 21.47
CA SER A 79 1.48 9.28 22.13
C SER A 79 0.70 9.65 23.40
N ARG A 80 -0.46 9.01 23.63
CA ARG A 80 -1.37 9.28 24.76
C ARG A 80 -1.34 8.15 25.81
N LEU A 81 -0.54 7.11 25.57
CA LEU A 81 -0.29 5.94 26.44
C LEU A 81 0.96 6.11 27.31
#